data_AF-A0A927P3N4-F1
#
_entry.id   AF-A0A927P3N4-F1
#
_cell.length_a   1.000
_cell.length_b   1.000
_cell.length_c   1.000
_cell.angle_alpha   90.00
_cell.angle_beta   90.00
_cell.angle_gamma   90.00
#
_symmetry.space_group_name_H-M   'P 1'
#
loop_
_entity.id
_entity.type
_entity.pdbx_description
1 polymer ?
#
loop_
_entity_poly.entity_id
_entity_poly.type
_entity_poly.pdbx_seq_one_letter_code
_entity_poly.pdbx_strand_id
1 'polypeptide(L)'
;MSVSGSKEVNEMMSIWDKLFSMSSLADILVYGAIIVVFFLGLVKCVIPVWNTRRLLWKAIRNIKAGNNAKQSWQDDKFLGKGSLYPHWSEYLNNLFFADGAYHNASAIEDYINEETVIHEPGRSSLADAIPGILVSLGFLGTLIGLSTGLSNFNMDNSASVQVSIETLIPSMRYAFMTSIFGVIGSVLFTMAVRMTSGFADHALTEFYSAMKGHAGVLSVDPMTQVAIYQQEQTALIQKLEKELTASIEAGVRPLHKSLNEFMNISTNEQMRFLNAVVERFVDQMDQTLRGQLRNFAVTLDETCRHHEEVQAHYKENLVQIERMARNVAQYEKMSEQMIEKMDGYITRIGASQAKMEEGYRRISESVDQMEGVAQKQNVYLQTVSSAQTEIGKAAAGFQQSSERFMNLFNENFQKATQAMLKAASNMEDSSKNMENTHKTLAGQINRDLNDTMEIFDQNMRSVIKQLGNAVNDISASVENLPHAVGSTSRVFEQQLGDMADTLRRAQATLDDAVARMR
;
A
#
# COMPACT_ATOMS: atom_id res chain seq x y z
N MET A 1 -8.01 37.74 29.84
CA MET A 1 -8.10 36.69 28.82
C MET A 1 -6.79 35.92 28.58
N SER A 2 -5.73 36.00 29.41
CA SER A 2 -4.45 35.29 29.16
C SER A 2 -4.18 34.07 30.05
N VAL A 3 -5.14 33.61 30.87
CA VAL A 3 -4.89 32.50 31.83
C VAL A 3 -5.35 31.14 31.31
N SER A 4 -6.29 31.09 30.35
CA SER A 4 -6.84 29.83 29.81
C SER A 4 -5.88 29.07 28.88
N GLY A 5 -5.10 29.79 28.05
CA GLY A 5 -4.17 29.14 27.11
C GLY A 5 -2.97 28.46 27.77
N SER A 6 -2.56 28.91 28.97
CA SER A 6 -1.45 28.29 29.70
C SER A 6 -1.80 26.93 30.30
N LYS A 7 -3.08 26.69 30.64
CA LYS A 7 -3.54 25.42 31.19
C LYS A 7 -3.68 24.34 30.13
N GLU A 8 -4.22 24.66 28.95
CA GLU A 8 -4.31 23.69 27.84
C GLU A 8 -2.94 23.33 27.27
N VAL A 9 -2.02 24.29 27.17
CA VAL A 9 -0.64 24.02 26.75
C VAL A 9 0.10 23.17 27.79
N ASN A 10 -0.08 23.44 29.09
CA ASN A 10 0.50 22.62 30.17
C ASN A 10 -0.15 21.24 30.28
N GLU A 11 -1.45 21.08 30.01
CA GLU A 11 -2.09 19.76 29.95
C GLU A 11 -1.60 18.96 28.76
N MET A 12 -1.49 19.58 27.57
CA MET A 12 -0.84 18.99 26.41
C MET A 12 0.60 18.59 26.73
N MET A 13 1.41 19.49 27.31
CA MET A 13 2.79 19.17 27.73
C MET A 13 2.83 18.03 28.75
N SER A 14 1.88 17.95 29.69
CA SER A 14 1.82 16.85 30.66
C SER A 14 1.38 15.51 30.03
N ILE A 15 0.55 15.57 28.98
CA ILE A 15 0.16 14.39 28.18
C ILE A 15 1.37 13.91 27.39
N TRP A 16 2.16 14.83 26.81
CA TRP A 16 3.42 14.54 26.15
C TRP A 16 4.47 13.98 27.14
N ASP A 17 4.63 14.57 28.32
CA ASP A 17 5.56 14.08 29.36
C ASP A 17 5.17 12.69 29.86
N LYS A 18 3.89 12.40 30.06
CA LYS A 18 3.38 11.05 30.40
C LYS A 18 3.47 10.07 29.23
N LEU A 19 3.45 10.55 27.99
CA LEU A 19 3.75 9.77 26.77
C LEU A 19 5.26 9.57 26.57
N PHE A 20 6.14 10.28 27.26
CA PHE A 20 7.59 10.08 27.17
C PHE A 20 8.16 9.35 28.41
N SER A 21 7.45 9.34 29.54
CA SER A 21 7.89 8.76 30.81
C SER A 21 7.68 7.24 30.90
N MET A 22 8.42 6.48 30.09
CA MET A 22 8.89 5.07 30.24
C MET A 22 9.17 4.51 28.85
N SER A 23 9.96 5.24 28.07
CA SER A 23 10.45 4.78 26.77
C SER A 23 11.84 4.19 26.95
N SER A 24 12.10 3.07 26.27
CA SER A 24 13.46 2.58 26.16
C SER A 24 14.29 3.65 25.44
N LEU A 25 15.58 3.81 25.77
CA LEU A 25 16.48 4.73 25.08
C LEU A 25 16.41 4.61 23.54
N ALA A 26 16.10 3.41 23.04
CA ALA A 26 15.96 3.12 21.63
C ALA A 26 14.75 3.81 20.98
N ASP A 27 13.62 3.93 21.68
CA ASP A 27 12.41 4.55 21.12
C ASP A 27 12.60 6.07 20.94
N ILE A 28 13.24 6.72 21.92
CA ILE A 28 13.58 8.15 21.84
C ILE A 28 14.51 8.43 20.66
N LEU A 29 15.48 7.55 20.40
CA LEU A 29 16.39 7.67 19.28
C LEU A 29 15.67 7.58 17.93
N VAL A 30 14.69 6.68 17.78
CA VAL A 30 13.92 6.53 16.54
C VAL A 30 13.05 7.77 16.31
N TYR A 31 12.34 8.27 17.32
CA TYR A 31 11.58 9.52 17.20
C TYR A 31 12.48 10.70 16.85
N GLY A 32 13.63 10.82 17.52
CA GLY A 32 14.63 11.83 17.21
C GLY A 32 15.10 11.74 15.76
N ALA A 33 15.38 10.54 15.26
CA ALA A 33 15.79 10.32 13.87
C ALA A 33 14.70 10.73 12.87
N ILE A 34 13.44 10.36 13.10
CA ILE A 34 12.30 10.75 12.25
C ILE A 34 12.17 12.28 12.18
N ILE A 35 12.23 12.94 13.34
CA ILE A 35 12.14 14.41 13.44
C ILE A 35 13.31 15.06 12.69
N VAL A 36 14.54 14.59 12.93
CA VAL A 36 15.74 15.13 12.27
C VAL A 36 15.67 14.97 10.76
N VAL A 37 15.29 13.79 10.26
CA VAL A 37 15.15 13.53 8.82
C VAL A 37 14.06 14.43 8.22
N PHE A 38 12.92 14.58 8.88
CA PHE A 38 11.83 15.43 8.43
C PHE A 38 12.26 16.91 8.33
N PHE A 39 12.91 17.44 9.38
CA PHE A 39 13.39 18.83 9.38
C PHE A 39 14.53 19.06 8.38
N LEU A 40 15.48 18.13 8.27
CA LEU A 40 16.52 18.19 7.25
C LEU A 40 15.92 18.21 5.84
N GLY A 41 14.90 17.39 5.61
CA GLY A 41 14.13 17.40 4.37
C GLY A 41 13.49 18.75 4.08
N LEU A 42 12.78 19.33 5.04
CA LEU A 42 12.16 20.64 4.85
C LEU A 42 13.21 21.71 4.54
N VAL A 43 14.30 21.75 5.30
CA VAL A 43 15.36 22.76 5.14
C VAL A 43 16.10 22.62 3.82
N LYS A 44 16.34 21.38 3.35
CA LYS A 44 17.15 21.12 2.16
C LYS A 44 16.35 21.00 0.87
N CYS A 45 15.09 20.61 0.93
CA CYS A 45 14.26 20.37 -0.27
C CYS A 45 13.15 21.41 -0.44
N VAL A 46 12.51 21.84 0.65
CA VAL A 46 11.31 22.71 0.57
C VAL A 46 11.67 24.20 0.66
N ILE A 47 12.52 24.59 1.60
CA ILE A 47 12.93 26.00 1.79
C ILE A 47 13.61 26.59 0.55
N PRO A 48 14.55 25.90 -0.13
CA PRO A 48 15.21 26.46 -1.30
C PRO A 48 14.24 26.73 -2.46
N VAL A 49 13.32 25.80 -2.74
CA VAL A 49 12.27 25.95 -3.77
C VAL A 49 11.28 27.06 -3.40
N TRP A 50 10.98 27.23 -2.11
CA TRP A 50 10.19 28.39 -1.68
C TRP A 50 10.95 29.70 -1.90
N ASN A 51 12.27 29.73 -1.66
CA ASN A 51 13.06 30.93 -1.91
C ASN A 51 13.11 31.28 -3.41
N THR A 52 13.29 30.30 -4.31
CA THR A 52 13.24 30.55 -5.76
C THR A 52 11.87 31.07 -6.20
N ARG A 53 10.78 30.48 -5.71
CA ARG A 53 9.42 31.00 -5.92
C ARG A 53 9.27 32.46 -5.46
N ARG A 54 9.77 32.81 -4.27
CA ARG A 54 9.69 34.20 -3.75
C ARG A 54 10.46 35.17 -4.63
N LEU A 55 11.62 34.76 -5.14
CA LEU A 55 12.44 35.56 -6.06
C LEU A 55 11.73 35.77 -7.39
N LEU A 56 11.15 34.73 -7.98
CA LEU A 56 10.35 34.82 -9.21
C LEU A 56 9.14 35.74 -9.02
N TRP A 57 8.41 35.63 -7.89
CA TRP A 57 7.30 36.54 -7.59
C TRP A 57 7.72 38.00 -7.44
N LYS A 58 8.89 38.25 -6.84
CA LYS A 58 9.46 39.59 -6.75
C LYS A 58 9.85 40.12 -8.14
N ALA A 59 10.41 39.26 -8.98
CA ALA A 59 10.77 39.57 -10.36
C ALA A 59 9.54 39.91 -11.21
N ILE A 60 8.48 39.09 -11.14
CA ILE A 60 7.19 39.35 -11.80
C ILE A 60 6.64 40.72 -11.40
N ARG A 61 6.65 41.03 -10.10
CA ARG A 61 6.17 42.32 -9.60
C ARG A 61 6.99 43.49 -10.14
N ASN A 62 8.31 43.34 -10.24
CA ASN A 62 9.18 44.36 -10.81
C ASN A 62 8.95 44.52 -12.33
N ILE A 63 8.80 43.42 -13.08
CA ILE A 63 8.50 43.47 -14.53
C ILE A 63 7.17 44.19 -14.78
N LYS A 64 6.12 43.83 -14.04
CA LYS A 64 4.79 44.46 -14.15
C LYS A 64 4.80 45.93 -13.71
N ALA A 65 5.76 46.36 -12.88
CA ALA A 65 5.90 47.75 -12.46
C ALA A 65 6.58 48.66 -13.51
N GLY A 66 7.20 48.08 -14.56
CA GLY A 66 7.81 48.82 -15.67
C GLY A 66 8.79 49.89 -15.21
N ASN A 67 8.58 51.14 -15.65
CA ASN A 67 9.44 52.28 -15.34
C ASN A 67 9.47 52.70 -13.85
N ASN A 68 8.54 52.20 -13.03
CA ASN A 68 8.51 52.43 -11.58
C ASN A 68 9.14 51.27 -10.79
N ALA A 69 9.76 50.30 -11.47
CA ALA A 69 10.41 49.17 -10.82
C ALA A 69 11.67 49.60 -10.05
N LYS A 70 11.89 48.99 -8.88
CA LYS A 70 13.10 49.22 -8.08
C LYS A 70 14.37 48.64 -8.72
N GLN A 71 14.23 47.68 -9.63
CA GLN A 71 15.33 46.95 -10.25
C GLN A 71 14.93 46.58 -11.67
N SER A 72 15.78 46.90 -12.63
CA SER A 72 15.58 46.53 -14.03
C SER A 72 15.82 45.03 -14.21
N TRP A 73 15.13 44.42 -15.17
CA TRP A 73 15.36 43.02 -15.55
C TRP A 73 16.76 42.83 -16.17
N GLN A 74 17.36 43.87 -16.73
CA GLN A 74 18.71 43.86 -17.32
C GLN A 74 19.84 43.81 -16.27
N ASP A 75 19.52 43.84 -14.97
CA ASP A 75 20.52 43.70 -13.91
C ASP A 75 20.82 42.22 -13.67
N ASP A 76 22.10 41.84 -13.61
CA ASP A 76 22.56 40.49 -13.24
C ASP A 76 21.95 40.02 -11.90
N LYS A 77 21.67 40.94 -10.98
CA LYS A 77 21.13 40.62 -9.64
C LYS A 77 19.60 40.59 -9.60
N PHE A 78 18.92 40.63 -10.74
CA PHE A 78 17.47 40.74 -10.81
C PHE A 78 16.74 39.54 -10.17
N LEU A 79 17.23 38.31 -10.41
CA LEU A 79 16.74 37.08 -9.76
C LEU A 79 17.42 36.80 -8.40
N GLY A 80 18.14 37.77 -7.83
CA GLY A 80 18.88 37.64 -6.56
C GLY A 80 20.26 37.02 -6.71
N LYS A 81 20.96 36.78 -5.58
CA LYS A 81 22.32 36.18 -5.53
C LYS A 81 22.29 34.66 -5.24
N GLY A 82 21.15 34.01 -5.45
CA GLY A 82 20.93 32.60 -5.13
C GLY A 82 21.30 31.68 -6.29
N SER A 83 20.68 30.49 -6.32
CA SER A 83 20.87 29.49 -7.39
C SER A 83 20.54 30.03 -8.79
N LEU A 84 19.61 30.98 -8.90
CA LEU A 84 19.18 31.56 -10.18
C LEU A 84 20.13 32.64 -10.72
N TYR A 85 21.07 33.14 -9.93
CA TYR A 85 22.02 34.18 -10.35
C TYR A 85 22.90 33.78 -11.56
N PRO A 86 23.62 32.64 -11.54
CA PRO A 86 24.48 32.25 -12.66
C PRO A 86 23.68 32.06 -13.95
N HIS A 87 22.52 31.38 -13.88
CA HIS A 87 21.67 31.15 -15.06
C HIS A 87 21.09 32.46 -15.61
N TRP A 88 20.74 33.42 -14.73
CA TRP A 88 20.28 34.73 -15.17
C TRP A 88 21.37 35.54 -15.85
N SER A 89 22.58 35.55 -15.28
CA SER A 89 23.72 36.26 -15.86
C SER A 89 24.13 35.66 -17.21
N GLU A 90 24.07 34.33 -17.35
CA GLU A 90 24.33 33.65 -18.62
C GLU A 90 23.30 34.00 -19.70
N TYR A 91 22.01 34.05 -19.31
CA TYR A 91 20.95 34.53 -20.18
C TYR A 91 21.18 35.98 -20.64
N LEU A 92 21.50 36.89 -19.72
CA LEU A 92 21.78 38.30 -20.04
C LEU A 92 23.01 38.45 -20.93
N ASN A 93 24.05 37.65 -20.70
CA ASN A 93 25.27 37.65 -21.50
C ASN A 93 24.98 37.21 -22.95
N ASN A 94 24.20 36.13 -23.13
CA ASN A 94 23.75 35.69 -24.46
C ASN A 94 22.92 36.77 -25.14
N LEU A 95 21.97 37.37 -24.43
CA LEU A 95 21.13 38.45 -24.96
C LEU A 95 21.95 39.67 -25.41
N PHE A 96 23.01 40.04 -24.67
CA PHE A 96 23.90 41.15 -25.01
C PHE A 96 24.75 40.87 -26.26
N PHE A 97 25.22 39.64 -26.46
CA PHE A 97 25.98 39.27 -27.65
C PHE A 97 25.12 39.12 -28.90
N ALA A 98 23.84 38.76 -28.75
CA ALA A 98 22.90 38.66 -29.87
C ALA A 98 22.58 40.03 -30.51
N ASP A 99 22.51 41.11 -29.71
CA ASP A 99 22.11 42.45 -30.17
C ASP A 99 23.15 43.12 -31.12
N GLY A 100 24.40 42.63 -31.15
CA GLY A 100 25.50 43.24 -31.91
C GLY A 100 25.81 42.64 -33.28
N ALA A 101 25.48 41.36 -33.53
CA ALA A 101 25.88 40.67 -34.77
C ALA A 101 25.08 39.41 -35.14
N TYR A 102 24.36 38.78 -34.20
CA TYR A 102 23.73 37.47 -34.39
C TYR A 102 22.26 37.49 -33.97
N HIS A 103 21.35 37.40 -34.94
CA HIS A 103 19.90 37.57 -34.75
C HIS A 103 19.17 36.46 -33.94
N ASN A 104 19.84 35.72 -33.05
CA ASN A 104 19.19 34.65 -32.27
C ASN A 104 19.58 34.73 -30.79
N ALA A 105 18.82 35.50 -29.99
CA ALA A 105 18.84 35.34 -28.55
C ALA A 105 18.19 33.99 -28.18
N SER A 106 18.91 33.14 -27.46
CA SER A 106 18.35 31.89 -26.91
C SER A 106 17.15 32.17 -26.01
N ALA A 107 16.21 31.22 -25.96
CA ALA A 107 14.97 31.38 -25.21
C ALA A 107 15.25 31.46 -23.71
N ILE A 108 14.47 32.26 -22.97
CA ILE A 108 14.62 32.38 -21.51
C ILE A 108 14.35 31.04 -20.81
N GLU A 109 13.51 30.21 -21.42
CA GLU A 109 13.17 28.86 -21.00
C GLU A 109 14.38 27.91 -21.03
N ASP A 110 15.43 28.19 -21.81
CA ASP A 110 16.64 27.36 -21.83
C ASP A 110 17.50 27.57 -20.56
N TYR A 111 17.39 28.74 -19.93
CA TYR A 111 18.21 29.13 -18.77
C TYR A 111 17.45 29.06 -17.45
N ILE A 112 16.21 29.53 -17.44
CA ILE A 112 15.34 29.51 -16.27
C ILE A 112 14.22 28.55 -16.60
N ASN A 113 14.18 27.39 -15.95
CA ASN A 113 13.24 26.29 -16.21
C ASN A 113 12.94 25.49 -14.93
N GLU A 114 12.11 24.46 -15.04
CA GLU A 114 11.74 23.58 -13.91
C GLU A 114 12.98 22.96 -13.25
N GLU A 115 14.00 22.60 -14.03
CA GLU A 115 15.24 22.02 -13.51
C GLU A 115 15.98 23.00 -12.59
N THR A 116 16.21 24.22 -13.04
CA THR A 116 16.97 25.25 -12.30
C THR A 116 16.16 25.89 -11.16
N VAL A 117 14.83 25.91 -11.25
CA VAL A 117 13.93 26.54 -10.25
C VAL A 117 13.47 25.56 -9.18
N ILE A 118 13.26 24.30 -9.54
CA ILE A 118 12.61 23.28 -8.69
C ILE A 118 13.55 22.12 -8.39
N HIS A 119 14.08 21.42 -9.40
CA HIS A 119 14.80 20.16 -9.19
C HIS A 119 16.20 20.34 -8.59
N GLU A 120 17.00 21.28 -9.09
CA GLU A 120 18.34 21.58 -8.58
C GLU A 120 18.29 22.15 -7.14
N PRO A 121 17.51 23.21 -6.83
CA PRO A 121 17.45 23.75 -5.48
C PRO A 121 16.77 22.79 -4.50
N GLY A 122 15.76 22.04 -4.96
CA GLY A 122 15.00 21.09 -4.16
C GLY A 122 15.68 19.75 -3.96
N ARG A 123 16.78 19.47 -4.69
CA ARG A 123 17.48 18.19 -4.70
C ARG A 123 16.49 17.03 -4.90
N SER A 124 15.87 16.96 -6.07
CA SER A 124 14.76 16.03 -6.37
C SER A 124 14.97 14.61 -5.85
N SER A 125 16.17 14.04 -6.07
CA SER A 125 16.53 12.69 -5.58
C SER A 125 16.45 12.54 -4.06
N LEU A 126 16.84 13.56 -3.28
CA LEU A 126 16.74 13.54 -1.83
C LEU A 126 15.27 13.68 -1.39
N ALA A 127 14.51 14.55 -2.06
CA ALA A 127 13.09 14.75 -1.80
C ALA A 127 12.27 13.47 -2.04
N ASP A 128 12.62 12.69 -3.05
CA ASP A 128 11.96 11.41 -3.35
C ASP A 128 12.32 10.31 -2.32
N ALA A 129 13.52 10.36 -1.74
CA ALA A 129 13.99 9.36 -0.78
C ALA A 129 13.44 9.56 0.65
N ILE A 130 13.26 10.81 1.10
CA ILE A 130 12.87 11.13 2.48
C ILE A 130 11.55 10.47 2.93
N PRO A 131 10.45 10.48 2.14
CA PRO A 131 9.21 9.77 2.48
C PRO A 131 9.44 8.29 2.79
N GLY A 132 10.28 7.62 1.98
CA GLY A 132 10.61 6.21 2.16
C GLY A 132 11.45 5.97 3.42
N ILE A 133 12.40 6.85 3.72
CA ILE A 133 13.21 6.79 4.94
C ILE A 133 12.35 6.96 6.19
N LEU A 134 11.40 7.90 6.19
CA LEU A 134 10.50 8.15 7.33
C LEU A 134 9.60 6.94 7.63
N VAL A 135 9.05 6.29 6.60
CA VAL A 135 8.27 5.05 6.76
C VAL A 135 9.15 3.92 7.26
N SER A 136 10.36 3.77 6.71
CA SER A 136 11.31 2.73 7.12
C SER A 136 11.74 2.88 8.57
N LEU A 137 11.98 4.12 9.04
CA LEU A 137 12.27 4.41 10.44
C LEU A 137 11.07 4.12 11.35
N GLY A 138 9.84 4.43 10.91
CA GLY A 138 8.62 4.07 11.64
C GLY A 138 8.44 2.55 11.79
N PHE A 139 8.72 1.79 10.72
CA PHE A 139 8.73 0.33 10.75
C PHE A 139 9.81 -0.22 11.69
N LEU A 140 11.03 0.31 11.62
CA LEU A 140 12.12 -0.06 12.52
C LEU A 140 11.77 0.20 13.99
N GLY A 141 11.15 1.34 14.29
CA GLY A 141 10.65 1.66 15.64
C GLY A 141 9.64 0.64 16.15
N THR A 142 8.77 0.14 15.26
CA THR A 142 7.80 -0.90 15.62
C THR A 142 8.49 -2.21 16.01
N LEU A 143 9.48 -2.64 15.22
CA LEU A 143 10.24 -3.86 15.49
C LEU A 143 11.00 -3.77 16.82
N ILE A 144 11.62 -2.63 17.10
CA ILE A 144 12.35 -2.40 18.35
C ILE A 144 11.40 -2.41 19.55
N GLY A 145 10.26 -1.71 19.47
CA GLY A 145 9.28 -1.66 20.56
C GLY A 145 8.63 -3.01 20.86
N LEU A 146 8.36 -3.82 19.82
CA LEU A 146 7.88 -5.20 19.98
C LEU A 146 8.96 -6.12 20.55
N SER A 147 10.19 -6.05 20.04
CA SER A 147 11.32 -6.87 20.51
C SER A 147 11.62 -6.60 21.98
N THR A 148 11.62 -5.33 22.39
CA THR A 148 11.86 -4.92 23.78
C THR A 148 10.70 -5.34 24.70
N GLY A 149 9.46 -5.25 24.20
CA GLY A 149 8.27 -5.69 24.93
C GLY A 149 8.24 -7.20 25.22
N LEU A 150 8.68 -8.00 24.26
CA LEU A 150 8.69 -9.47 24.38
C LEU A 150 9.93 -9.99 25.12
N SER A 151 11.01 -9.21 25.21
CA SER A 151 12.27 -9.64 25.84
C SER A 151 12.13 -9.98 27.33
N ASN A 152 11.12 -9.44 28.02
CA ASN A 152 10.86 -9.69 29.45
C ASN A 152 9.59 -10.52 29.69
N PHE A 153 9.10 -11.21 28.66
CA PHE A 153 7.90 -12.04 28.77
C PHE A 153 8.24 -13.38 29.44
N ASN A 154 7.70 -13.62 30.64
CA ASN A 154 7.91 -14.87 31.38
C ASN A 154 6.57 -15.50 31.85
N MET A 155 6.31 -16.75 31.43
CA MET A 155 5.11 -17.52 31.78
C MET A 155 5.28 -18.47 32.98
N ASP A 156 6.39 -18.40 33.71
CA ASP A 156 6.70 -19.33 34.79
C ASP A 156 5.70 -19.29 35.97
N ASN A 157 5.10 -18.13 36.27
CA ASN A 157 4.13 -17.97 37.37
C ASN A 157 3.02 -16.95 37.03
N SER A 158 1.83 -17.08 37.64
CA SER A 158 0.74 -16.10 37.44
C SER A 158 1.12 -14.66 37.80
N ALA A 159 2.02 -14.46 38.77
CA ALA A 159 2.57 -13.15 39.10
C ALA A 159 3.57 -12.62 38.06
N SER A 160 4.37 -13.48 37.42
CA SER A 160 5.30 -13.06 36.36
C SER A 160 4.55 -12.69 35.09
N VAL A 161 3.46 -13.40 34.77
CA VAL A 161 2.56 -13.07 33.65
C VAL A 161 1.95 -11.68 33.81
N GLN A 162 1.51 -11.30 35.02
CA GLN A 162 0.96 -9.98 35.27
C GLN A 162 2.00 -8.86 35.06
N VAL A 163 3.22 -9.04 35.57
CA VAL A 163 4.34 -8.10 35.35
C VAL A 163 4.71 -8.00 33.87
N SER A 164 4.72 -9.14 33.15
CA SER A 164 4.99 -9.14 31.71
C SER A 164 3.92 -8.38 30.92
N ILE A 165 2.63 -8.52 31.27
CA ILE A 165 1.54 -7.75 30.65
C ILE A 165 1.68 -6.25 30.91
N GLU A 166 2.05 -5.85 32.14
CA GLU A 166 2.29 -4.46 32.52
C GLU A 166 3.45 -3.82 31.72
N THR A 167 4.47 -4.59 31.34
CA THR A 167 5.58 -4.12 30.49
C THR A 167 5.28 -4.15 28.98
N LEU A 168 4.46 -5.10 28.52
CA LEU A 168 4.18 -5.32 27.10
C LEU A 168 3.20 -4.30 26.52
N ILE A 169 2.16 -3.94 27.27
CA ILE A 169 1.13 -3.00 26.79
C ILE A 169 1.72 -1.62 26.45
N PRO A 170 2.56 -1.01 27.31
CA PRO A 170 3.22 0.26 26.98
C PRO A 170 4.16 0.16 25.78
N SER A 171 4.99 -0.89 25.69
CA SER A 171 5.96 -1.03 24.60
C SER A 171 5.28 -1.23 23.23
N MET A 172 4.17 -1.98 23.20
CA MET A 172 3.34 -2.11 22.00
C MET A 172 2.73 -0.76 21.59
N ARG A 173 2.22 0.02 22.55
CA ARG A 173 1.69 1.36 22.26
C ARG A 173 2.76 2.27 21.63
N TYR A 174 3.99 2.25 22.14
CA TYR A 174 5.09 3.02 21.56
C TYR A 174 5.49 2.53 20.16
N ALA A 175 5.57 1.21 19.97
CA ALA A 175 5.82 0.60 18.67
C ALA A 175 4.80 1.08 17.62
N PHE A 176 3.50 1.04 17.93
CA PHE A 176 2.46 1.52 17.00
C PHE A 176 2.54 3.02 16.75
N MET A 177 2.81 3.82 17.79
CA MET A 177 2.92 5.26 17.64
C MET A 177 4.11 5.65 16.75
N THR A 178 5.28 5.01 16.87
CA THR A 178 6.43 5.31 16.01
C THR A 178 6.12 5.10 14.53
N SER A 179 5.36 4.05 14.20
CA SER A 179 4.88 3.78 12.84
C SER A 179 3.94 4.86 12.32
N ILE A 180 2.95 5.26 13.14
CA ILE A 180 2.00 6.32 12.80
C ILE A 180 2.75 7.64 12.51
N PHE A 181 3.73 8.00 13.32
CA PHE A 181 4.55 9.19 13.11
C PHE A 181 5.37 9.11 11.82
N GLY A 182 5.97 7.95 11.50
CA GLY A 182 6.69 7.75 10.25
C GLY A 182 5.81 7.93 9.01
N VAL A 183 4.60 7.35 9.03
CA VAL A 183 3.62 7.46 7.93
C VAL A 183 3.08 8.88 7.79
N ILE A 184 2.64 9.49 8.90
CA ILE A 184 2.13 10.87 8.88
C ILE A 184 3.22 11.84 8.40
N GLY A 185 4.45 11.70 8.93
CA GLY A 185 5.59 12.51 8.50
C GLY A 185 5.89 12.34 7.00
N SER A 186 5.85 11.11 6.49
CA SER A 186 6.04 10.81 5.07
C SER A 186 4.99 11.47 4.17
N VAL A 187 3.72 11.38 4.56
CA VAL A 187 2.61 12.02 3.82
C VAL A 187 2.72 13.54 3.86
N LEU A 188 2.94 14.12 5.04
CA LEU A 188 3.09 15.57 5.20
C LEU A 188 4.28 16.11 4.41
N PHE A 189 5.41 15.40 4.41
CA PHE A 189 6.59 15.79 3.65
C PHE A 189 6.32 15.74 2.14
N THR A 190 5.73 14.64 1.65
CA THR A 190 5.37 14.49 0.23
C THR A 190 4.40 15.58 -0.21
N MET A 191 3.41 15.90 0.62
CA MET A 191 2.45 16.96 0.36
C MET A 191 3.13 18.33 0.32
N ALA A 192 4.05 18.62 1.24
CA ALA A 192 4.81 19.86 1.26
C ALA A 192 5.65 20.03 -0.02
N VAL A 193 6.40 19.01 -0.43
CA VAL A 193 7.23 19.04 -1.66
C VAL A 193 6.36 19.25 -2.89
N ARG A 194 5.27 18.50 -3.04
CA ARG A 194 4.34 18.63 -4.19
C ARG A 194 3.69 20.00 -4.25
N MET A 195 3.22 20.52 -3.11
CA MET A 195 2.65 21.86 -3.05
C MET A 195 3.66 22.95 -3.41
N THR A 196 4.86 22.91 -2.83
CA THR A 196 5.87 23.94 -3.15
C THR A 196 6.34 23.87 -4.59
N SER A 197 6.47 22.67 -5.16
CA SER A 197 6.83 22.50 -6.56
C SER A 197 5.74 23.04 -7.49
N GLY A 198 4.47 22.69 -7.27
CA GLY A 198 3.36 23.23 -8.06
C GLY A 198 3.22 24.75 -7.95
N PHE A 199 3.48 25.33 -6.78
CA PHE A 199 3.50 26.78 -6.64
C PHE A 199 4.71 27.46 -7.31
N ALA A 200 5.86 26.80 -7.35
CA ALA A 200 7.05 27.30 -8.02
C ALA A 200 6.89 27.24 -9.54
N ASP A 201 6.33 26.15 -10.05
CA ASP A 201 5.97 25.96 -11.46
C ASP A 201 4.97 27.02 -11.95
N HIS A 202 3.92 27.28 -11.16
CA HIS A 202 2.99 28.36 -11.48
C HIS A 202 3.67 29.74 -11.49
N ALA A 203 4.58 30.01 -10.54
CA ALA A 203 5.35 31.24 -10.53
C ALA A 203 6.32 31.35 -11.73
N LEU A 204 6.88 30.23 -12.19
CA LEU A 204 7.73 30.16 -13.37
C LEU A 204 6.94 30.46 -14.65
N THR A 205 5.76 29.85 -14.81
CA THR A 205 4.86 30.10 -15.95
C THR A 205 4.40 31.57 -16.00
N GLU A 206 4.05 32.15 -14.84
CA GLU A 206 3.67 33.55 -14.76
C GLU A 206 4.87 34.48 -15.04
N PHE A 207 6.08 34.08 -14.65
CA PHE A 207 7.31 34.80 -14.97
C PHE A 207 7.58 34.84 -16.47
N TYR A 208 7.49 33.72 -17.18
CA TYR A 208 7.61 33.70 -18.64
C TYR A 208 6.56 34.59 -19.31
N SER A 209 5.31 34.53 -18.84
CA SER A 209 4.23 35.36 -19.35
C SER A 209 4.50 36.86 -19.15
N ALA A 210 5.03 37.22 -17.98
CA ALA A 210 5.42 38.61 -17.69
C ALA A 210 6.57 39.08 -18.59
N MET A 211 7.59 38.24 -18.81
CA MET A 211 8.73 38.53 -19.68
C MET A 211 8.32 38.69 -21.15
N LYS A 212 7.51 37.76 -21.69
CA LYS A 212 6.98 37.87 -23.07
C LYS A 212 6.13 39.13 -23.28
N GLY A 213 5.30 39.49 -22.29
CA GLY A 213 4.40 40.64 -22.41
C GLY A 213 5.06 42.02 -22.22
N HIS A 214 6.12 42.13 -21.42
CA HIS A 214 6.68 43.43 -21.01
C HIS A 214 8.13 43.66 -21.43
N ALA A 215 8.93 42.60 -21.63
CA ALA A 215 10.35 42.73 -21.94
C ALA A 215 10.66 42.63 -23.46
N GLY A 216 9.65 42.38 -24.30
CA GLY A 216 9.80 42.38 -25.77
C GLY A 216 10.73 41.29 -26.32
N VAL A 217 11.08 40.29 -25.52
CA VAL A 217 11.96 39.17 -25.92
C VAL A 217 11.18 38.26 -26.86
N LEU A 218 11.37 38.45 -28.17
CA LEU A 218 10.89 37.55 -29.19
C LEU A 218 11.60 36.19 -29.05
N SER A 219 10.88 35.16 -28.62
CA SER A 219 11.29 33.77 -28.86
C SER A 219 11.19 33.52 -30.37
N VAL A 220 12.33 33.37 -31.05
CA VAL A 220 12.35 33.13 -32.51
C VAL A 220 11.89 31.70 -32.80
N ASP A 221 10.92 31.57 -33.70
CA ASP A 221 10.36 30.29 -34.16
C ASP A 221 11.44 29.43 -34.88
N PRO A 222 11.57 28.12 -34.59
CA PRO A 222 12.63 27.25 -35.12
C PRO A 222 12.75 27.22 -36.65
N MET A 223 11.67 27.51 -37.40
CA MET A 223 11.70 27.54 -38.87
C MET A 223 12.53 28.72 -39.42
N THR A 224 12.59 29.82 -38.67
CA THR A 224 13.33 31.04 -39.06
C THR A 224 14.85 30.82 -38.97
N GLN A 225 15.31 29.96 -38.05
CA GLN A 225 16.74 29.64 -37.91
C GLN A 225 17.30 28.94 -39.16
N VAL A 226 16.55 28.01 -39.76
CA VAL A 226 17.01 27.25 -40.93
C VAL A 226 17.12 28.13 -42.17
N ALA A 227 16.19 29.08 -42.34
CA ALA A 227 16.19 30.01 -43.47
C ALA A 227 17.38 30.99 -43.43
N ILE A 228 17.72 31.49 -42.24
CA ILE A 228 18.85 32.42 -42.06
C ILE A 228 20.20 31.70 -42.31
N TYR A 229 20.34 30.45 -41.84
CA TYR A 229 21.56 29.65 -42.08
C TYR A 229 21.84 29.38 -43.57
N GLN A 230 20.80 29.18 -44.39
CA GLN A 230 20.97 29.01 -45.85
C GLN A 230 21.39 30.31 -46.55
N GLN A 231 20.92 31.46 -46.06
CA GLN A 231 21.26 32.75 -46.62
C GLN A 231 22.71 33.17 -46.32
N GLU A 232 23.23 32.85 -45.13
CA GLU A 232 24.64 33.10 -44.77
C GLU A 232 25.61 32.26 -45.59
N GLN A 233 25.32 30.97 -45.84
CA GLN A 233 26.18 30.12 -46.68
C GLN A 233 26.32 30.67 -48.11
N THR A 234 25.25 31.26 -48.65
CA THR A 234 25.26 31.82 -50.01
C THR A 234 26.06 33.13 -50.08
N ALA A 235 25.97 33.98 -49.04
CA ALA A 235 26.70 35.25 -48.98
C ALA A 235 28.22 35.07 -48.81
N LEU A 236 28.65 34.06 -48.04
CA LEU A 236 30.07 33.73 -47.85
C LEU A 236 30.74 33.26 -49.15
N ILE A 237 30.04 32.47 -49.96
CA ILE A 237 30.55 31.96 -51.26
C ILE A 237 30.78 33.12 -52.24
N GLN A 238 29.85 34.08 -52.33
CA GLN A 238 30.00 35.25 -53.23
C GLN A 238 31.15 36.18 -52.82
N LYS A 239 31.43 36.29 -51.51
CA LYS A 239 32.53 37.12 -51.01
C LYS A 239 33.89 36.51 -51.33
N LEU A 240 33.99 35.18 -51.23
CA LEU A 240 35.18 34.40 -51.55
C LEU A 240 35.57 34.48 -53.05
N GLU A 241 34.58 34.45 -53.93
CA GLU A 241 34.77 34.61 -55.39
C GLU A 241 35.37 35.98 -55.75
N LYS A 242 34.90 37.03 -55.08
CA LYS A 242 35.27 38.42 -55.37
C LYS A 242 36.70 38.76 -54.90
N GLU A 243 37.14 38.23 -53.76
CA GLU A 243 38.50 38.45 -53.25
C GLU A 243 39.56 37.66 -54.03
N LEU A 244 39.24 36.43 -54.49
CA LEU A 244 40.17 35.61 -55.27
C LEU A 244 40.47 36.23 -56.65
N THR A 245 39.46 36.82 -57.29
CA THR A 245 39.60 37.43 -58.62
C THR A 245 40.46 38.71 -58.57
N ALA A 246 40.31 39.52 -57.53
CA ALA A 246 41.08 40.76 -57.36
C ALA A 246 42.58 40.51 -57.10
N SER A 247 42.94 39.43 -56.38
CA SER A 247 44.33 39.11 -56.06
C SER A 247 45.13 38.61 -57.28
N ILE A 248 44.49 37.93 -58.24
CA ILE A 248 45.15 37.39 -59.44
C ILE A 248 45.45 38.52 -60.45
N GLU A 249 44.55 39.50 -60.58
CA GLU A 249 44.72 40.60 -61.53
C GLU A 249 45.85 41.58 -61.11
N ALA A 250 46.07 41.75 -59.81
CA ALA A 250 47.11 42.64 -59.27
C ALA A 250 48.55 42.11 -59.46
N GLY A 251 48.74 40.78 -59.49
CA GLY A 251 50.06 40.15 -59.59
C GLY A 251 50.63 40.02 -61.01
N VAL A 252 49.77 39.93 -62.03
CA VAL A 252 50.19 39.55 -63.40
C VAL A 252 50.63 40.73 -64.27
N ARG A 253 50.09 41.95 -64.05
CA ARG A 253 50.39 43.13 -64.88
C ARG A 253 51.83 43.67 -64.80
N PRO A 254 52.49 43.76 -63.62
CA PRO A 254 53.84 44.33 -63.52
C PRO A 254 54.91 43.47 -64.22
N LEU A 255 54.71 42.15 -64.18
CA LEU A 255 55.64 41.15 -64.72
C LEU A 255 55.71 41.20 -66.24
N HIS A 256 54.60 41.55 -66.90
CA HIS A 256 54.53 41.70 -68.35
C HIS A 256 55.19 43.01 -68.85
N LYS A 257 55.21 44.06 -68.02
CA LYS A 257 55.79 45.37 -68.38
C LYS A 257 57.33 45.36 -68.33
N SER A 258 57.90 44.77 -67.29
CA SER A 258 59.35 44.68 -67.10
C SER A 258 60.05 43.85 -68.19
N LEU A 259 59.36 42.86 -68.76
CA LEU A 259 59.89 41.97 -69.81
C LEU A 259 59.98 42.66 -71.19
N ASN A 260 59.15 43.69 -71.44
CA ASN A 260 59.17 44.48 -72.67
C ASN A 260 60.19 45.63 -72.65
N GLU A 261 60.47 46.20 -71.47
CA GLU A 261 61.47 47.28 -71.31
C GLU A 261 62.91 46.77 -71.50
N PHE A 262 63.17 45.49 -71.18
CA PHE A 262 64.50 44.89 -71.30
C PHE A 262 64.92 44.57 -72.76
N MET A 263 63.96 44.49 -73.68
CA MET A 263 64.20 44.08 -75.07
C MET A 263 64.58 45.22 -76.03
N ASN A 264 64.61 46.49 -75.58
CA ASN A 264 64.63 47.64 -76.48
C ASN A 264 65.83 48.61 -76.37
N ILE A 265 66.94 48.21 -75.72
CA ILE A 265 68.14 49.05 -75.64
C ILE A 265 69.39 48.25 -76.02
N SER A 266 69.86 48.43 -77.25
CA SER A 266 71.28 48.70 -77.59
C SER A 266 71.57 48.41 -79.06
N THR A 267 71.73 49.46 -79.87
CA THR A 267 72.65 49.41 -81.02
C THR A 267 73.19 50.80 -81.38
N ASN A 268 74.53 50.87 -81.47
CA ASN A 268 75.30 51.49 -82.56
C ASN A 268 75.62 52.99 -82.68
N GLU A 269 75.40 53.87 -81.70
CA GLU A 269 75.76 55.29 -81.89
C GLU A 269 77.00 55.83 -81.14
N GLN A 270 77.75 55.02 -80.38
CA GLN A 270 78.82 55.55 -79.52
C GLN A 270 80.26 55.33 -80.00
N MET A 271 80.53 55.38 -81.32
CA MET A 271 81.89 55.15 -81.87
C MET A 271 82.43 56.32 -82.70
N ARG A 272 82.31 57.57 -82.23
CA ARG A 272 83.00 58.69 -82.91
C ARG A 272 83.62 59.79 -82.04
N PHE A 273 83.59 59.69 -80.71
CA PHE A 273 84.07 60.74 -79.79
C PHE A 273 85.49 60.50 -79.23
N LEU A 274 86.23 59.51 -79.75
CA LEU A 274 87.38 58.91 -79.05
C LEU A 274 88.76 59.59 -79.20
N ASN A 275 88.89 60.75 -79.86
CA ASN A 275 90.23 61.37 -80.05
C ASN A 275 90.51 62.63 -79.21
N ALA A 276 89.50 63.27 -78.60
CA ALA A 276 89.73 64.40 -77.69
C ALA A 276 89.67 64.00 -76.20
N VAL A 277 89.21 62.78 -75.90
CA VAL A 277 89.06 62.28 -74.53
C VAL A 277 90.39 61.81 -73.95
N VAL A 278 91.29 61.28 -74.78
CA VAL A 278 92.49 60.53 -74.33
C VAL A 278 93.44 61.36 -73.45
N GLU A 279 93.62 62.65 -73.72
CA GLU A 279 94.55 63.48 -72.94
C GLU A 279 93.98 63.92 -71.58
N ARG A 280 92.66 64.17 -71.49
CA ARG A 280 91.98 64.36 -70.19
C ARG A 280 91.72 63.05 -69.46
N PHE A 281 91.67 61.93 -70.19
CA PHE A 281 91.40 60.60 -69.66
C PHE A 281 92.55 60.09 -68.79
N VAL A 282 93.80 60.42 -69.11
CA VAL A 282 94.96 59.92 -68.33
C VAL A 282 95.04 60.58 -66.95
N ASP A 283 94.87 61.91 -66.86
CA ASP A 283 94.88 62.61 -65.56
C ASP A 283 93.63 62.33 -64.72
N GLN A 284 92.46 62.20 -65.37
CA GLN A 284 91.23 61.85 -64.67
C GLN A 284 91.17 60.36 -64.31
N MET A 285 91.81 59.46 -65.07
CA MET A 285 91.93 58.03 -64.73
C MET A 285 92.70 57.81 -63.44
N ASP A 286 93.82 58.48 -63.19
CA ASP A 286 94.62 58.19 -61.97
C ASP A 286 93.84 58.57 -60.70
N GLN A 287 93.10 59.70 -60.71
CA GLN A 287 92.23 60.07 -59.60
C GLN A 287 90.95 59.23 -59.52
N THR A 288 90.30 58.96 -60.65
CA THR A 288 89.03 58.21 -60.69
C THR A 288 89.25 56.73 -60.40
N LEU A 289 90.33 56.11 -60.88
CA LEU A 289 90.65 54.71 -60.58
C LEU A 289 90.97 54.51 -59.11
N ARG A 290 91.73 55.41 -58.46
CA ARG A 290 91.99 55.29 -57.01
C ARG A 290 90.71 55.45 -56.20
N GLY A 291 89.84 56.40 -56.57
CA GLY A 291 88.53 56.58 -55.95
C GLY A 291 87.60 55.38 -56.18
N GLN A 292 87.53 54.86 -57.40
CA GLN A 292 86.70 53.72 -57.77
C GLN A 292 87.22 52.40 -57.19
N LEU A 293 88.53 52.16 -57.13
CA LEU A 293 89.09 50.97 -56.48
C LEU A 293 88.84 51.01 -54.97
N ARG A 294 88.90 52.19 -54.35
CA ARG A 294 88.59 52.35 -52.92
C ARG A 294 87.10 52.19 -52.64
N ASN A 295 86.23 52.77 -53.45
CA ASN A 295 84.78 52.51 -53.38
C ASN A 295 84.48 51.04 -53.65
N PHE A 296 85.13 50.42 -54.63
CA PHE A 296 84.97 49.00 -54.92
C PHE A 296 85.40 48.14 -53.74
N ALA A 297 86.53 48.44 -53.09
CA ALA A 297 86.95 47.72 -51.89
C ALA A 297 85.94 47.86 -50.74
N VAL A 298 85.39 49.06 -50.51
CA VAL A 298 84.34 49.29 -49.50
C VAL A 298 83.04 48.57 -49.85
N THR A 299 82.59 48.66 -51.11
CA THR A 299 81.38 47.98 -51.58
C THR A 299 81.55 46.46 -51.55
N LEU A 300 82.74 45.94 -51.85
CA LEU A 300 83.05 44.51 -51.75
C LEU A 300 83.00 44.05 -50.29
N ASP A 301 83.56 44.83 -49.36
CA ASP A 301 83.53 44.55 -47.92
C ASP A 301 82.08 44.59 -47.37
N GLU A 302 81.30 45.61 -47.74
CA GLU A 302 79.87 45.69 -47.42
C GLU A 302 79.07 44.53 -48.01
N THR A 303 79.39 44.13 -49.25
CA THR A 303 78.74 42.98 -49.92
C THR A 303 79.09 41.67 -49.24
N CYS A 304 80.36 41.46 -48.85
CA CYS A 304 80.79 40.30 -48.10
C CYS A 304 80.08 40.23 -46.73
N ARG A 305 79.99 41.35 -46.02
CA ARG A 305 79.29 41.43 -44.74
C ARG A 305 77.78 41.13 -44.88
N HIS A 306 77.15 41.66 -45.92
CA HIS A 306 75.74 41.39 -46.20
C HIS A 306 75.52 39.93 -46.63
N HIS A 307 76.48 39.34 -47.36
CA HIS A 307 76.45 37.93 -47.72
C HIS A 307 76.52 37.02 -46.48
N GLU A 308 77.38 37.35 -45.51
CA GLU A 308 77.46 36.63 -44.22
C GLU A 308 76.17 36.72 -43.41
N GLU A 309 75.56 37.92 -43.31
CA GLU A 309 74.26 38.13 -42.64
C GLU A 309 73.14 37.32 -43.32
N VAL A 310 73.07 37.34 -44.65
CA VAL A 310 72.09 36.56 -45.42
C VAL A 310 72.30 35.06 -45.21
N GLN A 311 73.55 34.58 -45.14
CA GLN A 311 73.86 33.17 -44.90
C GLN A 311 73.43 32.72 -43.49
N ALA A 312 73.61 33.57 -42.49
CA ALA A 312 73.17 33.32 -41.12
C ALA A 312 71.64 33.18 -41.04
N HIS A 313 70.91 34.11 -41.66
CA HIS A 313 69.44 34.05 -41.74
C HIS A 313 68.94 32.83 -42.52
N TYR A 314 69.64 32.41 -43.59
CA TYR A 314 69.30 31.18 -44.31
C TYR A 314 69.42 29.94 -43.42
N LYS A 315 70.47 29.84 -42.60
CA LYS A 315 70.63 28.75 -41.62
C LYS A 315 69.51 28.76 -40.59
N GLU A 316 69.15 29.92 -40.08
CA GLU A 316 68.07 30.05 -39.09
C GLU A 316 66.71 29.65 -39.68
N ASN A 317 66.40 30.10 -40.89
CA ASN A 317 65.18 29.73 -41.62
C ASN A 317 65.12 28.23 -41.91
N LEU A 318 66.24 27.60 -42.30
CA LEU A 318 66.31 26.15 -42.51
C LEU A 318 65.98 25.36 -41.23
N VAL A 319 66.47 25.81 -40.08
CA VAL A 319 66.14 25.18 -38.78
C VAL A 319 64.66 25.35 -38.44
N GLN A 320 64.06 26.50 -38.75
CA GLN A 320 62.62 26.71 -38.57
C GLN A 320 61.78 25.81 -39.50
N ILE A 321 62.16 25.69 -40.77
CA ILE A 321 61.49 24.80 -41.73
C ILE A 321 61.54 23.35 -41.27
N GLU A 322 62.69 22.89 -40.76
CA GLU A 322 62.85 21.55 -40.22
C GLU A 322 61.96 21.32 -38.98
N ARG A 323 61.83 22.33 -38.12
CA ARG A 323 60.93 22.30 -36.96
C ARG A 323 59.46 22.26 -37.39
N MET A 324 59.10 23.01 -38.42
CA MET A 324 57.74 23.03 -38.97
C MET A 324 57.37 21.68 -39.63
N ALA A 325 58.31 21.07 -40.37
CA ALA A 325 58.13 19.74 -40.94
C ALA A 325 57.90 18.66 -39.86
N ARG A 326 58.64 18.72 -38.74
CA ARG A 326 58.41 17.84 -37.58
C ARG A 326 57.02 18.03 -36.97
N ASN A 327 56.56 19.28 -36.83
CA ASN A 327 55.23 19.58 -36.30
C ASN A 327 54.12 19.05 -37.22
N VAL A 328 54.28 19.18 -38.54
CA VAL A 328 53.31 18.65 -39.53
C VAL A 328 53.21 17.13 -39.44
N ALA A 329 54.35 16.42 -39.35
CA ALA A 329 54.35 14.96 -39.18
C ALA A 329 53.70 14.53 -37.85
N GLN A 330 53.88 15.32 -36.78
CA GLN A 330 53.23 15.06 -35.50
C GLN A 330 51.70 15.29 -35.57
N TYR A 331 51.26 16.33 -36.29
CA TYR A 331 49.85 16.60 -36.54
C TYR A 331 49.17 15.46 -37.31
N GLU A 332 49.84 14.94 -38.35
CA GLU A 332 49.30 13.83 -39.14
C GLU A 332 49.08 12.59 -38.25
N LYS A 333 50.08 12.22 -37.45
CA LYS A 333 49.98 11.09 -36.51
C LYS A 333 48.88 11.27 -35.46
N MET A 334 48.70 12.49 -34.96
CA MET A 334 47.64 12.78 -33.99
C MET A 334 46.24 12.76 -34.63
N SER A 335 46.13 13.22 -35.88
CA SER A 335 44.90 13.11 -36.67
C SER A 335 44.50 11.66 -36.89
N GLU A 336 45.47 10.79 -37.22
CA GLU A 336 45.25 9.36 -37.43
C GLU A 336 44.72 8.67 -36.16
N GLN A 337 45.31 8.98 -34.99
CA GLN A 337 44.83 8.48 -33.69
C GLN A 337 43.44 9.01 -33.31
N MET A 338 43.10 10.23 -33.70
CA MET A 338 41.78 10.81 -33.46
C MET A 338 40.70 10.08 -34.27
N ILE A 339 41.00 9.77 -35.53
CA ILE A 339 40.12 8.99 -36.41
C ILE A 339 39.90 7.58 -35.84
N GLU A 340 40.96 6.90 -35.40
CA GLU A 340 40.87 5.57 -34.79
C GLU A 340 39.99 5.58 -33.52
N LYS A 341 40.14 6.61 -32.67
CA LYS A 341 39.27 6.78 -31.50
C LYS A 341 37.82 7.07 -31.86
N MET A 342 37.57 7.89 -32.89
CA MET A 342 36.22 8.18 -33.35
C MET A 342 35.54 6.93 -33.91
N ASP A 343 36.25 6.11 -34.68
CA ASP A 343 35.74 4.84 -35.20
C ASP A 343 35.36 3.88 -34.06
N GLY A 344 36.23 3.76 -33.05
CA GLY A 344 35.94 2.99 -31.84
C GLY A 344 34.72 3.51 -31.05
N TYR A 345 34.52 4.83 -31.03
CA TYR A 345 33.37 5.45 -30.37
C TYR A 345 32.06 5.21 -31.13
N ILE A 346 32.06 5.37 -32.46
CA ILE A 346 30.92 5.08 -33.33
C ILE A 346 30.49 3.63 -33.19
N THR A 347 31.45 2.70 -33.18
CA THR A 347 31.19 1.27 -33.00
C THR A 347 30.53 0.96 -31.66
N ARG A 348 30.98 1.61 -30.56
CA ARG A 348 30.34 1.45 -29.23
C ARG A 348 28.94 2.01 -29.17
N ILE A 349 28.67 3.14 -29.83
CA ILE A 349 27.32 3.71 -29.92
C ILE A 349 26.39 2.76 -30.67
N GLY A 350 26.83 2.21 -31.81
CA GLY A 350 26.04 1.23 -32.56
C GLY A 350 25.69 -0.01 -31.72
N ALA A 351 26.68 -0.55 -31.00
CA ALA A 351 26.46 -1.68 -30.09
C ALA A 351 25.52 -1.33 -28.91
N SER A 352 25.60 -0.09 -28.40
CA SER A 352 24.72 0.40 -27.34
C SER A 352 23.28 0.57 -27.83
N GLN A 353 23.07 1.09 -29.04
CA GLN A 353 21.74 1.20 -29.64
C GLN A 353 21.09 -0.19 -29.81
N ALA A 354 21.82 -1.17 -30.35
CA ALA A 354 21.30 -2.53 -30.50
C ALA A 354 20.86 -3.15 -29.17
N LYS A 355 21.65 -2.95 -28.09
CA LYS A 355 21.26 -3.38 -26.74
C LYS A 355 20.02 -2.66 -26.21
N MET A 356 19.88 -1.38 -26.51
CA MET A 356 18.73 -0.58 -26.10
C MET A 356 17.46 -1.05 -26.82
N GLU A 357 17.55 -1.37 -28.11
CA GLU A 357 16.46 -1.91 -28.92
C GLU A 357 16.00 -3.29 -28.42
N GLU A 358 16.94 -4.17 -28.08
CA GLU A 358 16.65 -5.46 -27.41
C GLU A 358 15.99 -5.25 -26.03
N GLY A 359 16.41 -4.22 -25.29
CA GLY A 359 15.81 -3.82 -24.01
C GLY A 359 14.35 -3.40 -24.18
N TYR A 360 14.04 -2.56 -25.17
CA TYR A 360 12.68 -2.16 -25.48
C TYR A 360 11.79 -3.33 -25.89
N ARG A 361 12.31 -4.26 -26.70
CA ARG A 361 11.58 -5.48 -27.08
C ARG A 361 11.19 -6.32 -25.87
N ARG A 362 12.12 -6.52 -24.92
CA ARG A 362 11.84 -7.25 -23.66
C ARG A 362 10.84 -6.55 -22.77
N ILE A 363 10.90 -5.22 -22.67
CA ILE A 363 9.92 -4.44 -21.92
C ILE A 363 8.53 -4.61 -22.54
N SER A 364 8.42 -4.53 -23.87
CA SER A 364 7.16 -4.74 -24.56
C SER A 364 6.56 -6.14 -24.31
N GLU A 365 7.36 -7.20 -24.42
CA GLU A 365 6.93 -8.57 -24.07
C GLU A 365 6.50 -8.68 -22.60
N SER A 366 7.21 -8.03 -21.68
CA SER A 366 6.87 -8.04 -20.26
C SER A 366 5.55 -7.33 -19.97
N VAL A 367 5.25 -6.23 -20.67
CA VAL A 367 3.98 -5.51 -20.54
C VAL A 367 2.82 -6.38 -21.03
N ASP A 368 2.99 -7.06 -22.16
CA ASP A 368 1.97 -7.95 -22.74
C ASP A 368 1.67 -9.14 -21.80
N GLN A 369 2.71 -9.73 -21.19
CA GLN A 369 2.52 -10.75 -20.15
C GLN A 369 1.80 -10.20 -18.90
N MET A 370 2.11 -8.98 -18.49
CA MET A 370 1.51 -8.36 -17.31
C MET A 370 0.04 -8.05 -17.52
N GLU A 371 -0.36 -7.65 -18.75
CA GLU A 371 -1.76 -7.52 -19.13
C GLU A 371 -2.50 -8.87 -19.04
N GLY A 372 -1.90 -9.95 -19.56
CA GLY A 372 -2.47 -11.30 -19.44
C GLY A 372 -2.62 -11.78 -17.98
N VAL A 373 -1.67 -11.45 -17.11
CA VAL A 373 -1.76 -11.76 -15.67
C VAL A 373 -2.86 -10.93 -14.99
N ALA A 374 -2.96 -9.64 -15.29
CA ALA A 374 -4.00 -8.77 -14.74
C ALA A 374 -5.41 -9.26 -15.13
N GLN A 375 -5.58 -9.70 -16.38
CA GLN A 375 -6.85 -10.27 -16.86
C GLN A 375 -7.22 -11.55 -16.08
N LYS A 376 -6.26 -12.45 -15.87
CA LYS A 376 -6.45 -13.67 -15.06
C LYS A 376 -6.77 -13.36 -13.59
N GLN A 377 -6.09 -12.38 -12.99
CA GLN A 377 -6.38 -11.94 -11.63
C GLN A 377 -7.80 -11.40 -11.49
N ASN A 378 -8.28 -10.62 -12.48
CA ASN A 378 -9.63 -10.07 -12.44
C ASN A 378 -10.70 -11.17 -12.49
N VAL A 379 -10.51 -12.19 -13.34
CA VAL A 379 -11.37 -13.37 -13.39
C VAL A 379 -11.36 -14.12 -12.05
N TYR A 380 -10.18 -14.29 -11.45
CA TYR A 380 -10.06 -14.97 -10.15
C TYR A 380 -10.78 -14.19 -9.03
N LEU A 381 -10.66 -12.87 -9.00
CA LEU A 381 -11.38 -12.02 -8.05
C LEU A 381 -12.91 -12.12 -8.22
N GLN A 382 -13.40 -12.16 -9.46
CA GLN A 382 -14.83 -12.41 -9.73
C GLN A 382 -15.28 -13.78 -9.22
N THR A 383 -14.47 -14.83 -9.42
CA THR A 383 -14.79 -16.18 -8.91
C THR A 383 -14.85 -16.21 -7.38
N VAL A 384 -13.86 -15.61 -6.71
CA VAL A 384 -13.82 -15.52 -5.24
C VAL A 384 -15.01 -14.73 -4.69
N SER A 385 -15.34 -13.59 -5.30
CA SER A 385 -16.51 -12.77 -4.93
C SER A 385 -17.83 -13.54 -5.07
N SER A 386 -17.96 -14.31 -6.16
CA SER A 386 -19.12 -15.16 -6.41
C SER A 386 -19.24 -16.27 -5.36
N ALA A 387 -18.12 -16.95 -5.05
CA ALA A 387 -18.08 -17.98 -4.01
C ALA A 387 -18.42 -17.42 -2.63
N GLN A 388 -17.92 -16.21 -2.29
CA GLN A 388 -18.25 -15.54 -1.04
C GLN A 388 -19.75 -15.21 -0.95
N THR A 389 -20.37 -14.83 -2.07
CA THR A 389 -21.81 -14.58 -2.15
C THR A 389 -22.63 -15.85 -1.95
N GLU A 390 -22.21 -16.98 -2.54
CA GLU A 390 -22.89 -18.27 -2.33
C GLU A 390 -22.75 -18.78 -0.90
N ILE A 391 -21.56 -18.67 -0.31
CA ILE A 391 -21.34 -19.00 1.11
C ILE A 391 -22.23 -18.13 2.01
N GLY A 392 -22.36 -16.84 1.72
CA GLY A 392 -23.26 -15.94 2.44
C GLY A 392 -24.72 -16.38 2.36
N LYS A 393 -25.19 -16.79 1.18
CA LYS A 393 -26.55 -17.34 0.99
C LYS A 393 -26.76 -18.65 1.72
N ALA A 394 -25.79 -19.57 1.67
CA ALA A 394 -25.84 -20.84 2.37
C ALA A 394 -25.88 -20.65 3.90
N ALA A 395 -25.06 -19.74 4.43
CA ALA A 395 -25.05 -19.39 5.85
C ALA A 395 -26.39 -18.79 6.30
N ALA A 396 -26.97 -17.88 5.53
CA ALA A 396 -28.28 -17.31 5.80
C ALA A 396 -29.40 -18.38 5.77
N GLY A 397 -29.36 -19.29 4.79
CA GLY A 397 -30.30 -20.41 4.72
C GLY A 397 -30.17 -21.38 5.90
N PHE A 398 -28.95 -21.66 6.35
CA PHE A 398 -28.70 -22.48 7.53
C PHE A 398 -29.22 -21.81 8.81
N GLN A 399 -28.96 -20.51 9.00
CA GLN A 399 -29.48 -19.72 10.13
C GLN A 399 -31.00 -19.82 10.21
N GLN A 400 -31.69 -19.60 9.08
CA GLN A 400 -33.15 -19.66 9.00
C GLN A 400 -33.69 -21.07 9.28
N SER A 401 -33.03 -22.11 8.76
CA SER A 401 -33.39 -23.50 9.04
C SER A 401 -33.22 -23.85 10.53
N SER A 402 -32.13 -23.38 11.13
CA SER A 402 -31.85 -23.58 12.56
C SER A 402 -32.88 -22.89 13.47
N GLU A 403 -33.25 -21.64 13.17
CA GLU A 403 -34.33 -20.95 13.88
C GLU A 403 -35.66 -21.69 13.75
N ARG A 404 -35.99 -22.16 12.55
CA ARG A 404 -37.22 -22.94 12.32
C ARG A 404 -37.22 -24.25 13.10
N PHE A 405 -36.08 -24.94 13.16
CA PHE A 405 -35.91 -26.14 13.95
C PHE A 405 -36.10 -25.86 15.45
N MET A 406 -35.47 -24.82 15.98
CA MET A 406 -35.60 -24.45 17.39
C MET A 406 -37.04 -24.09 17.76
N ASN A 407 -37.74 -23.37 16.88
CA ASN A 407 -39.15 -23.05 17.10
C ASN A 407 -40.04 -24.30 17.13
N LEU A 408 -39.87 -25.20 16.14
CA LEU A 408 -40.62 -26.47 16.10
C LEU A 408 -40.29 -27.38 17.29
N PHE A 409 -39.02 -27.44 17.68
CA PHE A 409 -38.58 -28.21 18.84
C PHE A 409 -39.22 -27.68 20.12
N ASN A 410 -39.19 -26.35 20.34
CA ASN A 410 -39.78 -25.73 21.52
C ASN A 410 -41.30 -25.92 21.56
N GLU A 411 -41.99 -25.79 20.43
CA GLU A 411 -43.44 -26.00 20.33
C GLU A 411 -43.82 -27.46 20.65
N ASN A 412 -43.09 -28.43 20.08
CA ASN A 412 -43.31 -29.84 20.36
C ASN A 412 -42.98 -30.20 21.81
N PHE A 413 -41.90 -29.63 22.36
CA PHE A 413 -41.52 -29.84 23.75
C PHE A 413 -42.59 -29.31 24.72
N GLN A 414 -43.15 -28.12 24.46
CA GLN A 414 -44.25 -27.58 25.25
C GLN A 414 -45.51 -28.44 25.16
N LYS A 415 -45.90 -28.88 23.94
CA LYS A 415 -47.05 -29.77 23.75
C LYS A 415 -46.86 -31.11 24.48
N ALA A 416 -45.68 -31.70 24.40
CA ALA A 416 -45.35 -32.94 25.11
C ALA A 416 -45.41 -32.76 26.63
N THR A 417 -44.86 -31.65 27.15
CA THR A 417 -44.90 -31.32 28.58
C THR A 417 -46.34 -31.14 29.06
N GLN A 418 -47.18 -30.42 28.32
CA GLN A 418 -48.59 -30.26 28.65
C GLN A 418 -49.36 -31.58 28.62
N ALA A 419 -49.11 -32.43 27.61
CA ALA A 419 -49.72 -33.76 27.54
C ALA A 419 -49.33 -34.62 28.75
N MET A 420 -48.06 -34.57 29.17
CA MET A 420 -47.57 -35.28 30.34
C MET A 420 -48.19 -34.77 31.65
N LEU A 421 -48.32 -33.44 31.82
CA LEU A 421 -49.01 -32.85 32.99
C LEU A 421 -50.50 -33.26 33.03
N LYS A 422 -51.17 -33.27 31.88
CA LYS A 422 -52.57 -33.71 31.78
C LYS A 422 -52.73 -35.19 32.08
N ALA A 423 -51.81 -36.03 31.61
CA ALA A 423 -51.78 -37.46 31.94
C ALA A 423 -51.58 -37.68 33.44
N ALA A 424 -50.66 -36.95 34.07
CA ALA A 424 -50.43 -36.99 35.51
C ALA A 424 -51.69 -36.59 36.31
N SER A 425 -52.37 -35.52 35.90
CA SER A 425 -53.65 -35.10 36.51
C SER A 425 -54.72 -36.19 36.39
N ASN A 426 -54.90 -36.78 35.21
CA ASN A 426 -55.86 -37.86 34.99
C ASN A 426 -55.53 -39.11 35.82
N MET A 427 -54.24 -39.41 36.02
CA MET A 427 -53.78 -40.49 36.89
C MET A 427 -54.08 -40.21 38.36
N GLU A 428 -53.88 -38.97 38.82
CA GLU A 428 -54.24 -38.57 40.19
C GLU A 428 -55.75 -38.71 40.43
N ASP A 429 -56.57 -38.24 39.50
CA ASP A 429 -58.03 -38.36 39.58
C ASP A 429 -58.49 -39.82 39.56
N SER A 430 -57.89 -40.65 38.69
CA SER A 430 -58.14 -42.09 38.65
C SER A 430 -57.74 -42.77 39.96
N SER A 431 -56.62 -42.37 40.56
CA SER A 431 -56.17 -42.86 41.86
C SER A 431 -57.14 -42.51 42.98
N LYS A 432 -57.64 -41.27 43.03
CA LYS A 432 -58.67 -40.85 44.00
C LYS A 432 -59.97 -41.62 43.82
N ASN A 433 -60.40 -41.83 42.57
CA ASN A 433 -61.60 -42.60 42.28
C ASN A 433 -61.44 -44.08 42.69
N MET A 434 -60.27 -44.66 42.46
CA MET A 434 -59.94 -46.02 42.90
C MET A 434 -59.92 -46.14 44.42
N GLU A 435 -59.35 -45.16 45.13
CA GLU A 435 -59.39 -45.10 46.60
C GLU A 435 -60.83 -45.02 47.14
N ASN A 436 -61.67 -44.17 46.55
CA ASN A 436 -63.08 -44.06 46.92
C ASN A 436 -63.86 -45.34 46.64
N THR A 437 -63.60 -45.98 45.50
CA THR A 437 -64.19 -47.28 45.16
C THR A 437 -63.77 -48.34 46.16
N HIS A 438 -62.48 -48.37 46.55
CA HIS A 438 -61.96 -49.30 47.55
C HIS A 438 -62.60 -49.07 48.94
N LYS A 439 -62.75 -47.81 49.38
CA LYS A 439 -63.46 -47.48 50.63
C LYS A 439 -64.92 -47.92 50.59
N THR A 440 -65.59 -47.69 49.47
CA THR A 440 -67.00 -48.07 49.28
C THR A 440 -67.15 -49.59 49.32
N LEU A 441 -66.32 -50.31 48.56
CA LEU A 441 -66.29 -51.78 48.53
C LEU A 441 -66.03 -52.36 49.92
N ALA A 442 -65.03 -51.85 50.65
CA ALA A 442 -64.74 -52.30 52.01
C ALA A 442 -65.93 -52.07 52.96
N GLY A 443 -66.59 -50.90 52.86
CA GLY A 443 -67.79 -50.60 53.64
C GLY A 443 -69.03 -51.40 53.21
N GLN A 444 -69.09 -51.88 51.97
CA GLN A 444 -70.15 -52.75 51.47
C GLN A 444 -69.95 -54.19 51.93
N ILE A 445 -68.73 -54.73 51.79
CA ILE A 445 -68.37 -56.05 52.31
C ILE A 445 -68.69 -56.15 53.82
N ASN A 446 -68.37 -55.11 54.59
CA ASN A 446 -68.64 -55.12 56.03
C ASN A 446 -70.14 -55.10 56.36
N ARG A 447 -70.96 -54.43 55.53
CA ARG A 447 -72.43 -54.47 55.65
C ARG A 447 -72.99 -55.82 55.23
N ASP A 448 -72.58 -56.33 54.08
CA ASP A 448 -73.04 -57.63 53.57
C ASP A 448 -72.68 -58.77 54.54
N LEU A 449 -71.51 -58.73 55.19
CA LEU A 449 -71.13 -59.70 56.23
C LEU A 449 -72.02 -59.60 57.47
N ASN A 450 -72.37 -58.39 57.91
CA ASN A 450 -73.30 -58.20 59.03
C ASN A 450 -74.70 -58.69 58.69
N ASP A 451 -75.22 -58.34 57.51
CA ASP A 451 -76.53 -58.80 57.03
C ASP A 451 -76.56 -60.33 56.91
N THR A 452 -75.48 -60.93 56.40
CA THR A 452 -75.34 -62.38 56.33
C THR A 452 -75.34 -63.02 57.72
N MET A 453 -74.66 -62.41 58.72
CA MET A 453 -74.69 -62.88 60.10
C MET A 453 -76.06 -62.72 60.76
N GLU A 454 -76.80 -61.66 60.44
CA GLU A 454 -78.16 -61.47 60.93
C GLU A 454 -79.11 -62.52 60.33
N ILE A 455 -79.02 -62.80 59.03
CA ILE A 455 -79.75 -63.89 58.37
C ILE A 455 -79.37 -65.25 58.99
N PHE A 456 -78.10 -65.46 59.28
CA PHE A 456 -77.63 -66.67 59.96
C PHE A 456 -78.23 -66.81 61.36
N ASP A 457 -78.25 -65.74 62.16
CA ASP A 457 -78.88 -65.73 63.50
C ASP A 457 -80.39 -65.99 63.41
N GLN A 458 -81.09 -65.36 62.45
CA GLN A 458 -82.51 -65.61 62.21
C GLN A 458 -82.78 -67.08 61.84
N ASN A 459 -81.97 -67.66 60.97
CA ASN A 459 -82.07 -69.08 60.62
C ASN A 459 -81.82 -69.97 61.83
N MET A 460 -80.80 -69.67 62.65
CA MET A 460 -80.51 -70.41 63.87
C MET A 460 -81.67 -70.34 64.88
N ARG A 461 -82.28 -69.16 65.07
CA ARG A 461 -83.48 -69.01 65.91
C ARG A 461 -84.65 -69.83 65.37
N SER A 462 -84.85 -69.86 64.05
CA SER A 462 -85.88 -70.67 63.40
C SER A 462 -85.64 -72.17 63.65
N VAL A 463 -84.41 -72.64 63.48
CA VAL A 463 -84.01 -74.02 63.77
C VAL A 463 -84.23 -74.38 65.24
N ILE A 464 -83.82 -73.51 66.18
CA ILE A 464 -84.06 -73.70 67.62
C ILE A 464 -85.56 -73.79 67.92
N LYS A 465 -86.38 -72.95 67.29
CA LYS A 465 -87.84 -72.97 67.47
C LYS A 465 -88.46 -74.25 66.92
N GLN A 466 -88.02 -74.73 65.76
CA GLN A 466 -88.48 -76.00 65.19
C GLN A 466 -88.06 -77.19 66.07
N LEU A 467 -86.82 -77.20 66.57
CA LEU A 467 -86.36 -78.19 67.55
C LEU A 467 -87.19 -78.14 68.84
N GLY A 468 -87.49 -76.96 69.36
CA GLY A 468 -88.35 -76.79 70.53
C GLY A 468 -89.76 -77.33 70.32
N ASN A 469 -90.36 -77.08 69.16
CA ASN A 469 -91.66 -77.64 68.80
C ASN A 469 -91.61 -79.17 68.69
N ALA A 470 -90.59 -79.72 68.03
CA ALA A 470 -90.43 -81.17 67.91
C ALA A 470 -90.22 -81.84 69.29
N VAL A 471 -89.46 -81.21 70.19
CA VAL A 471 -89.30 -81.69 71.58
C VAL A 471 -90.63 -81.64 72.33
N ASN A 472 -91.43 -80.58 72.16
CA ASN A 472 -92.76 -80.48 72.77
C ASN A 472 -93.72 -81.55 72.23
N ASP A 473 -93.71 -81.82 70.92
CA ASP A 473 -94.54 -82.85 70.30
C ASP A 473 -94.14 -84.26 70.77
N ILE A 474 -92.84 -84.52 70.94
CA ILE A 474 -92.33 -85.75 71.56
C ILE A 474 -92.80 -85.84 73.02
N SER A 475 -92.68 -84.76 73.80
CA SER A 475 -93.13 -84.73 75.19
C SER A 475 -94.63 -85.00 75.32
N ALA A 476 -95.46 -84.40 74.46
CA ALA A 476 -96.91 -84.64 74.41
C ALA A 476 -97.26 -86.08 74.00
N SER A 477 -96.45 -86.70 73.13
CA SER A 477 -96.61 -88.11 72.76
C SER A 477 -96.26 -89.05 73.93
N VAL A 478 -95.21 -88.71 74.71
CA VAL A 478 -94.80 -89.45 75.90
C VAL A 478 -95.79 -89.28 77.06
N GLU A 479 -96.42 -88.11 77.20
CA GLU A 479 -97.45 -87.85 78.21
C GLU A 479 -98.77 -88.59 77.93
N ASN A 480 -99.08 -88.88 76.67
CA ASN A 480 -100.27 -89.67 76.28
C ASN A 480 -100.07 -91.20 76.33
N LEU A 481 -98.83 -91.65 76.53
CA LEU A 481 -98.45 -93.07 76.60
C LEU A 481 -99.13 -93.85 77.75
N PRO A 482 -99.27 -93.29 78.98
CA PRO A 482 -100.02 -93.93 80.07
C PRO A 482 -101.50 -94.13 79.76
N HIS A 483 -102.12 -93.22 79.00
CA HIS A 483 -103.53 -93.33 78.59
C HIS A 483 -103.75 -94.45 77.56
N ALA A 484 -102.81 -94.62 76.62
CA ALA A 484 -102.84 -95.71 75.64
C ALA A 484 -102.55 -97.08 76.28
N VAL A 485 -101.62 -97.15 77.24
CA VAL A 485 -101.33 -98.39 77.98
C VAL A 485 -102.48 -98.74 78.93
N GLY A 486 -103.09 -97.74 79.59
CA GLY A 486 -104.22 -97.92 80.49
C GLY A 486 -105.51 -98.36 79.79
N SER A 487 -105.78 -97.88 78.57
CA SER A 487 -106.93 -98.34 77.78
C SER A 487 -106.75 -99.80 77.32
N THR A 488 -105.54 -100.18 76.92
CA THR A 488 -105.22 -101.55 76.50
C THR A 488 -105.30 -102.53 77.67
N SER A 489 -104.83 -102.15 78.86
CA SER A 489 -104.90 -102.97 80.08
C SER A 489 -106.35 -103.24 80.52
N ARG A 490 -107.24 -102.24 80.43
CA ARG A 490 -108.68 -102.42 80.75
C ARG A 490 -109.39 -103.36 79.79
N VAL A 491 -109.07 -103.28 78.50
CA VAL A 491 -109.63 -104.20 77.49
C VAL A 491 -109.17 -105.64 77.76
N PHE A 492 -107.91 -105.81 78.19
CA PHE A 492 -107.37 -107.13 78.54
C PHE A 492 -108.00 -107.74 79.80
N GLU A 493 -108.22 -106.94 80.85
CA GLU A 493 -108.94 -107.38 82.06
C GLU A 493 -110.39 -107.78 81.76
N GLN A 494 -111.07 -107.03 80.90
CA GLN A 494 -112.45 -107.32 80.51
C GLN A 494 -112.56 -108.62 79.69
N GLN A 495 -111.61 -108.88 78.78
CA GLN A 495 -111.56 -110.14 78.04
C GLN A 495 -111.26 -111.35 78.95
N LEU A 496 -110.37 -111.20 79.94
CA LEU A 496 -110.10 -112.26 80.92
C LEU A 496 -111.33 -112.57 81.79
N GLY A 497 -112.10 -111.54 82.17
CA GLY A 497 -113.36 -111.68 82.91
C GLY A 497 -114.42 -112.49 82.15
N ASP A 498 -114.65 -112.16 80.87
CA ASP A 498 -115.61 -112.89 80.03
C ASP A 498 -115.19 -114.37 79.80
N MET A 499 -113.87 -114.63 79.72
CA MET A 499 -113.33 -115.98 79.60
C MET A 499 -113.51 -116.81 80.88
N ALA A 500 -113.39 -116.20 82.05
CA ALA A 500 -113.64 -116.86 83.33
C ALA A 500 -115.13 -117.23 83.52
N ASP A 501 -116.04 -116.35 83.11
CA ASP A 501 -117.48 -116.59 83.19
C ASP A 501 -117.98 -117.67 82.21
N THR A 502 -117.39 -117.75 81.01
CA THR A 502 -117.68 -118.82 80.05
C THR A 502 -117.20 -120.18 80.57
N LEU A 503 -116.02 -120.25 81.19
CA LEU A 503 -115.53 -121.48 81.85
C LEU A 503 -116.43 -121.90 83.02
N ARG A 504 -116.94 -120.95 83.81
CA ARG A 504 -117.86 -121.23 84.92
C ARG A 504 -119.20 -121.81 84.44
N ARG A 505 -119.74 -121.29 83.33
CA ARG A 505 -120.96 -121.84 82.70
C ARG A 505 -120.72 -123.23 82.11
N ALA A 506 -119.56 -123.46 81.49
CA ALA A 506 -119.16 -124.78 81.01
C ALA A 506 -119.03 -125.81 82.15
N GLN A 507 -118.48 -125.40 83.30
CA GLN A 507 -118.37 -126.23 84.50
C GLN A 507 -119.75 -126.56 85.10
N ALA A 508 -120.66 -125.59 85.17
CA ALA A 508 -122.03 -125.83 85.64
C ALA A 508 -122.81 -126.78 84.71
N THR A 509 -122.60 -126.69 83.38
CA THR A 509 -123.19 -127.67 82.44
C THR A 509 -122.56 -129.06 82.52
N LEU A 510 -121.29 -129.16 82.93
CA LEU A 510 -120.63 -130.43 83.26
C LEU A 510 -121.19 -131.03 84.55
N ASP A 511 -121.46 -130.21 85.57
CA ASP A 511 -122.11 -130.65 86.81
C ASP A 511 -123.57 -131.10 86.58
N ASP A 512 -124.30 -130.46 85.64
CA ASP A 512 -125.61 -130.93 85.14
C ASP A 512 -125.52 -132.28 84.40
N ALA A 513 -124.36 -132.64 83.86
CA ALA A 513 -124.12 -133.94 83.22
C ALA A 513 -123.68 -135.03 84.21
N VAL A 514 -122.94 -134.68 85.28
CA VAL A 514 -122.43 -135.64 86.27
C VAL A 514 -123.50 -136.04 87.30
N ALA A 515 -124.42 -135.15 87.67
CA ALA A 515 -125.55 -135.50 88.55
C ALA A 515 -126.60 -136.40 87.87
N ARG A 516 -126.68 -136.42 86.53
CA ARG A 516 -127.49 -137.41 85.78
C ARG A 516 -126.88 -138.83 85.79
N MET A 517 -125.74 -139.03 86.47
CA MET A 517 -125.02 -140.31 86.58
C MET A 517 -124.91 -140.87 88.01
N ARG A 518 -125.69 -140.35 88.98
CA ARG A 518 -125.97 -140.95 90.30
C ARG A 518 -127.43 -140.70 90.69
#